data_AF-A0A1Q8T7F8-F1
#
_entry.id   AF-A0A1Q8T7F8-F1
#
_cell.length_a   1.000
_cell.length_b   1.000
_cell.length_c   1.000
_cell.angle_alpha   90.00
_cell.angle_beta   90.00
_cell.angle_gamma   90.00
#
_symmetry.space_group_name_H-M   'P 1'
#
loop_
_entity.id
_entity.type
_entity.pdbx_description
1 polymer ?
#
loop_
_entity_poly.entity_id
_entity_poly.type
_entity_poly.pdbx_seq_one_letter_code
_entity_poly.pdbx_strand_id
1 'polypeptide(L)'
;MIEAEMNEENSTMSSSPTASIRKTWRLVPLLASVFLSLGLLAGCQSSMGPMNWTSGYRQVAVANPQPSGAVAGSQSVTIPNLCQTQPDDTGLVSLPPGCANDLNLQLMVANPQDLTRGQEMGPAQAAPVANAARERLNDRERASERRAMLENEARSAMGNTATTNGL
;
A
#
# COMPACT_ATOMS: atom_id res chain seq x y z
N MET A 1 61.97 30.93 -8.80
CA MET A 1 62.92 30.28 -9.72
C MET A 1 64.29 30.25 -9.05
N ILE A 2 64.52 29.24 -8.21
CA ILE A 2 65.82 28.66 -7.84
C ILE A 2 65.48 27.21 -7.48
N GLU A 3 65.92 26.26 -8.30
CA GLU A 3 65.89 24.82 -8.02
C GLU A 3 67.07 24.45 -7.12
N ALA A 4 66.84 23.49 -6.23
CA ALA A 4 67.88 22.62 -5.70
C ALA A 4 67.24 21.26 -5.36
N GLU A 5 67.44 20.29 -6.26
CA GLU A 5 67.41 18.87 -5.92
C GLU A 5 68.54 18.56 -4.93
N MET A 6 68.30 17.60 -4.03
CA MET A 6 69.27 16.53 -3.73
C MET A 6 68.59 15.38 -2.97
N ASN A 7 68.87 14.18 -3.49
CA ASN A 7 68.63 12.83 -2.96
C ASN A 7 68.92 12.65 -1.47
N GLU A 8 68.32 11.61 -0.84
CA GLU A 8 69.06 10.43 -0.34
C GLU A 8 68.10 9.37 0.26
N GLU A 9 68.06 8.21 -0.38
CA GLU A 9 68.19 6.85 0.17
C GLU A 9 67.40 6.32 1.41
N ASN A 10 66.80 5.15 1.16
CA ASN A 10 67.05 3.90 1.88
C ASN A 10 66.51 3.73 3.32
N SER A 11 65.51 2.86 3.48
CA SER A 11 65.74 1.55 4.13
C SER A 11 64.42 0.82 4.37
N THR A 12 64.26 -0.26 3.62
CA THR A 12 63.41 -1.40 3.95
C THR A 12 63.85 -2.01 5.29
N MET A 13 62.95 -2.07 6.27
CA MET A 13 63.13 -2.96 7.43
C MET A 13 61.92 -3.86 7.61
N SER A 14 62.13 -5.10 7.19
CA SER A 14 61.34 -6.29 7.44
C SER A 14 61.20 -6.53 8.95
N SER A 15 59.98 -6.82 9.41
CA SER A 15 59.77 -7.78 10.49
C SER A 15 58.46 -8.54 10.27
N SER A 16 58.60 -9.85 10.18
CA SER A 16 57.55 -10.82 9.84
C SER A 16 56.84 -11.33 11.11
N PRO A 17 55.88 -12.28 11.05
CA PRO A 17 54.64 -12.19 11.80
C PRO A 17 54.53 -13.28 12.90
N THR A 18 53.30 -13.41 13.42
CA THR A 18 52.71 -14.60 14.08
C THR A 18 52.61 -14.56 15.60
N ALA A 19 51.45 -14.06 16.07
CA ALA A 19 50.87 -14.50 17.33
C ALA A 19 49.36 -14.76 17.13
N SER A 20 49.01 -16.04 17.11
CA SER A 20 47.71 -16.56 17.56
C SER A 20 46.43 -16.03 16.87
N ILE A 21 46.34 -16.19 15.54
CA ILE A 21 45.08 -16.01 14.78
C ILE A 21 44.61 -17.38 14.28
N ARG A 22 44.16 -18.28 15.18
CA ARG A 22 43.54 -19.55 14.75
C ARG A 22 42.18 -19.84 15.39
N LYS A 23 41.75 -19.05 16.40
CA LYS A 23 40.49 -19.30 17.12
C LYS A 23 39.37 -18.30 16.82
N THR A 24 39.62 -17.27 16.01
CA THR A 24 38.60 -16.27 15.62
C THR A 24 37.97 -16.56 14.25
N TRP A 25 38.57 -17.45 13.44
CA TRP A 25 38.12 -17.73 12.07
C TRP A 25 36.77 -18.45 11.96
N ARG A 26 36.27 -19.04 13.04
CA ARG A 26 34.93 -19.67 13.06
C ARG A 26 33.79 -18.68 13.32
N LEU A 27 34.08 -17.48 13.82
CA LEU A 27 33.07 -16.46 14.12
C LEU A 27 32.91 -15.42 13.00
N VAL A 28 33.91 -15.31 12.12
CA VAL A 28 33.88 -14.43 10.93
C VAL A 28 32.68 -14.69 10.01
N PRO A 29 32.32 -15.94 9.63
CA PRO A 29 31.19 -16.15 8.73
C PRO A 29 29.83 -15.84 9.38
N LEU A 30 29.71 -16.06 10.69
CA LEU A 30 28.49 -15.75 11.46
C LEU A 30 28.29 -14.24 11.60
N LEU A 31 29.35 -13.49 11.89
CA LEU A 31 29.27 -12.03 11.93
C LEU A 31 28.99 -11.46 10.54
N ALA A 32 29.63 -11.98 9.49
CA ALA A 32 29.39 -11.55 8.12
C ALA A 32 27.93 -11.80 7.67
N SER A 33 27.33 -12.94 8.03
CA SER A 33 25.92 -13.20 7.69
C SER A 33 24.98 -12.26 8.44
N VAL A 34 25.24 -11.98 9.72
CA VAL A 34 24.46 -11.03 10.52
C VAL A 34 24.55 -9.63 9.93
N PHE A 35 25.76 -9.15 9.61
CA PHE A 35 25.95 -7.85 8.96
C PHE A 35 25.30 -7.76 7.58
N LEU A 36 25.34 -8.83 6.79
CA LEU A 36 24.66 -8.89 5.48
C LEU A 36 23.13 -8.79 5.63
N SER A 37 22.56 -9.52 6.60
CA SER A 37 21.12 -9.44 6.88
C SER A 37 20.71 -8.07 7.43
N LEU A 38 21.51 -7.45 8.30
CA LEU A 38 21.25 -6.09 8.79
C LEU A 38 21.35 -5.06 7.65
N GLY A 39 22.31 -5.22 6.72
CA GLY A 39 22.42 -4.36 5.55
C GLY A 39 21.22 -4.46 4.60
N LEU A 40 20.71 -5.69 4.39
CA LEU A 40 19.48 -5.91 3.61
C LEU A 40 18.25 -5.27 4.25
N LEU A 41 18.14 -5.29 5.59
CA LEU A 41 17.03 -4.65 6.30
C LEU A 41 17.14 -3.11 6.33
N ALA A 42 18.34 -2.56 6.38
CA ALA A 42 18.56 -1.10 6.35
C ALA A 42 18.27 -0.47 4.98
N GLY A 43 18.21 -1.28 3.91
CA GLY A 43 17.88 -0.83 2.55
C GLY A 43 16.39 -0.59 2.29
N CYS A 44 15.50 -0.93 3.22
CA CYS A 44 14.06 -0.65 3.11
C CYS A 44 13.73 0.82 3.41
N GLN A 45 14.39 1.76 2.74
CA GLN A 45 13.87 3.12 2.62
C GLN A 45 12.77 3.10 1.57
N SER A 46 11.52 2.94 2.01
CA SER A 46 10.36 3.12 1.14
C SER A 46 10.45 4.50 0.50
N SER A 47 10.56 4.58 -0.83
CA SER A 47 10.53 5.86 -1.56
C SER A 47 9.15 6.54 -1.49
N MET A 48 8.19 5.90 -0.83
CA MET A 48 6.93 6.50 -0.46
C MET A 48 7.23 7.54 0.62
N GLY A 49 7.21 8.82 0.22
CA GLY A 49 7.27 9.93 1.16
C GLY A 49 6.19 9.83 2.23
N PRO A 50 6.19 10.72 3.24
CA PRO A 50 5.22 10.68 4.32
C PRO A 50 3.79 10.62 3.76
N MET A 51 3.05 9.56 4.09
CA MET A 51 1.65 9.43 3.68
C MET A 51 0.83 10.51 4.38
N ASN A 52 0.27 11.43 3.59
CA ASN A 52 -0.75 12.36 4.05
C ASN A 52 -2.12 11.68 3.93
N TRP A 53 -2.89 11.67 5.03
CA TRP A 53 -4.25 11.11 5.06
C TRP A 53 -5.34 12.14 4.74
N THR A 54 -4.96 13.32 4.24
CA THR A 54 -5.92 14.36 3.84
C THR A 54 -6.69 13.89 2.61
N SER A 55 -7.83 13.24 2.83
CA SER A 55 -8.71 12.75 1.77
C SER A 55 -9.68 13.83 1.27
N GLY A 56 -10.41 13.50 0.21
CA GLY A 56 -11.48 14.33 -0.34
C GLY A 56 -11.03 15.29 -1.43
N TYR A 57 -11.96 16.14 -1.83
CA TYR A 57 -11.85 17.02 -2.98
C TYR A 57 -12.21 18.46 -2.60
N ARG A 58 -11.64 19.42 -3.33
CA ARG A 58 -11.98 20.85 -3.18
C ARG A 58 -12.21 21.47 -4.55
N GLN A 59 -13.02 22.53 -4.59
CA GLN A 59 -13.16 23.36 -5.78
C GLN A 59 -12.13 24.48 -5.74
N VAL A 60 -11.38 24.65 -6.81
CA VAL A 60 -10.46 25.77 -7.01
C VAL A 60 -10.95 26.62 -8.17
N ALA A 61 -10.87 27.95 -8.02
CA ALA A 61 -11.12 28.85 -9.13
C ALA A 61 -9.91 28.84 -10.06
N VAL A 62 -10.14 28.59 -11.34
CA VAL A 62 -9.12 28.63 -12.38
C VAL A 62 -9.33 29.92 -13.16
N ALA A 63 -8.27 30.73 -13.23
CA ALA A 63 -8.29 31.93 -14.05
C ALA A 63 -8.35 31.50 -15.52
N ASN A 64 -9.43 31.87 -16.22
CA ASN A 64 -9.52 31.66 -17.65
C ASN A 64 -8.80 32.82 -18.35
N PRO A 65 -7.70 32.61 -19.08
CA PRO A 65 -7.06 33.67 -19.84
C PRO A 65 -7.97 34.03 -21.03
N GLN A 66 -8.93 34.90 -20.78
CA GLN A 66 -9.86 35.39 -21.79
C GLN A 66 -9.16 36.50 -22.61
N PRO A 67 -9.25 36.51 -23.95
CA PRO A 67 -8.79 37.64 -24.75
C PRO A 67 -9.51 38.92 -24.29
N SER A 68 -8.74 40.01 -24.21
CA SER A 68 -9.14 41.31 -23.68
C SER A 68 -10.48 41.78 -24.25
N GLY A 69 -11.52 41.78 -23.41
CA GLY A 69 -12.86 42.31 -23.74
C GLY A 69 -14.05 41.46 -23.31
N ALA A 70 -13.85 40.19 -22.92
CA ALA A 70 -14.93 39.34 -22.42
C ALA A 70 -14.90 39.21 -20.89
N VAL A 71 -16.09 39.22 -20.26
CA VAL A 71 -16.28 39.06 -18.82
C VAL A 71 -15.58 37.78 -18.37
N ALA A 72 -14.64 37.90 -17.43
CA ALA A 72 -13.90 36.77 -16.89
C ALA A 72 -14.87 35.80 -16.20
N GLY A 73 -15.28 34.75 -16.89
CA GLY A 73 -15.97 33.63 -16.27
C GLY A 73 -14.97 32.88 -15.39
N SER A 74 -15.13 32.95 -14.07
CA SER A 74 -14.40 32.10 -13.14
C SER A 74 -14.89 30.66 -13.32
N GLN A 75 -14.08 29.82 -13.95
CA GLN A 75 -14.36 28.39 -14.01
C GLN A 75 -13.83 27.75 -12.73
N SER A 76 -14.69 27.04 -11.99
CA SER A 76 -14.23 26.23 -10.86
C SER A 76 -13.94 24.81 -11.32
N VAL A 77 -12.81 24.26 -10.89
CA VAL A 77 -12.41 22.87 -11.15
C VAL A 77 -12.26 22.16 -9.82
N THR A 78 -12.80 20.94 -9.73
CA THR A 78 -12.63 20.06 -8.57
C THR A 78 -11.27 19.37 -8.65
N ILE A 79 -10.49 19.36 -7.57
CA ILE A 79 -9.16 18.71 -7.50
C ILE A 79 -9.03 17.94 -6.17
N PRO A 80 -8.35 16.77 -6.14
CA PRO A 80 -8.09 16.07 -4.89
C PRO A 80 -7.27 16.91 -3.91
N ASN A 81 -7.53 16.75 -2.61
CA ASN A 81 -6.77 17.42 -1.56
C ASN A 81 -5.32 16.94 -1.48
N LEU A 82 -5.05 15.68 -1.86
CA LEU A 82 -3.69 15.14 -1.95
C LEU A 82 -2.86 15.73 -3.10
N CYS A 83 -3.52 16.26 -4.14
CA CYS A 83 -2.85 16.85 -5.30
C CYS A 83 -2.50 18.33 -5.06
N GLN A 84 -1.80 18.60 -3.95
CA GLN A 84 -1.28 19.92 -3.62
C GLN A 84 0.23 19.94 -3.84
N THR A 85 0.69 20.93 -4.60
CA THR A 85 2.11 21.26 -4.76
C THR A 85 2.39 22.55 -3.99
N GLN A 86 3.61 22.74 -3.52
CA GLN A 86 4.01 24.02 -2.94
C GLN A 86 3.96 25.07 -4.07
N PRO A 87 3.48 26.31 -3.82
CA PRO A 87 3.42 27.34 -4.86
C PRO A 87 4.79 27.70 -5.45
N ASP A 88 5.87 27.42 -4.72
CA ASP A 88 7.26 27.67 -5.14
C ASP A 88 7.88 26.50 -5.92
N ASP A 89 7.16 25.37 -6.05
CA ASP A 89 7.64 24.20 -6.80
C ASP A 89 7.64 24.52 -8.31
N THR A 90 8.83 24.56 -8.91
CA THR A 90 9.02 24.78 -10.34
C THR A 90 9.71 23.58 -11.00
N GLY A 91 9.42 23.32 -12.27
CA GLY A 91 9.99 22.18 -13.02
C GLY A 91 9.14 20.91 -12.95
N LEU A 92 9.78 19.72 -12.99
CA LEU A 92 9.07 18.45 -12.85
C LEU A 92 8.70 18.23 -11.38
N VAL A 93 7.46 18.59 -11.02
CA VAL A 93 6.93 18.37 -9.67
C VAL A 93 6.47 16.93 -9.54
N SER A 94 7.09 16.19 -8.61
CA SER A 94 6.63 14.84 -8.27
C SER A 94 5.30 14.94 -7.51
N LEU A 95 4.32 14.17 -7.96
CA LEU A 95 3.00 14.14 -7.31
C LEU A 95 3.11 13.43 -5.96
N PRO A 96 2.41 13.90 -4.92
CA PRO A 96 2.35 13.20 -3.64
C PRO A 96 1.82 11.77 -3.80
N PRO A 97 2.29 10.80 -2.99
CA PRO A 97 1.76 9.45 -3.00
C PRO A 97 0.22 9.45 -2.89
N GLY A 98 -0.45 8.70 -3.76
CA GLY A 98 -1.92 8.62 -3.80
C GLY A 98 -2.62 9.63 -4.71
N CYS A 99 -2.00 10.77 -5.05
CA CYS A 99 -2.63 11.79 -5.90
C CYS A 99 -3.03 11.23 -7.28
N ALA A 100 -2.17 10.44 -7.93
CA ALA A 100 -2.49 9.84 -9.22
C ALA A 100 -3.71 8.89 -9.15
N ASN A 101 -3.86 8.16 -8.04
CA ASN A 101 -5.01 7.31 -7.83
C ASN A 101 -6.29 8.14 -7.67
N ASP A 102 -6.28 9.17 -6.84
CA ASP A 102 -7.45 10.02 -6.61
C ASP A 102 -7.87 10.80 -7.86
N LEU A 103 -6.90 11.17 -8.71
CA LEU A 103 -7.16 11.78 -10.00
C LEU A 103 -7.85 10.77 -10.95
N ASN A 104 -7.38 9.53 -10.98
CA ASN A 104 -8.03 8.47 -11.76
C ASN A 104 -9.45 8.17 -11.23
N LEU A 105 -9.64 8.13 -9.91
CA LEU A 105 -10.94 7.95 -9.29
C LEU A 105 -11.89 9.08 -9.67
N GLN A 106 -11.41 10.32 -9.72
CA GLN A 106 -12.20 11.47 -10.15
C GLN A 106 -12.71 11.35 -11.59
N LEU A 107 -11.90 10.79 -12.49
CA LEU A 107 -12.29 10.57 -13.89
C LEU A 107 -13.38 9.50 -14.05
N MET A 108 -13.59 8.66 -13.03
CA MET A 108 -14.65 7.64 -13.03
C MET A 108 -15.97 8.14 -12.47
N VAL A 109 -16.01 9.36 -11.91
CA VAL A 109 -17.25 9.91 -11.33
C VAL A 109 -18.13 10.50 -12.43
N ALA A 110 -19.43 10.17 -12.38
CA ALA A 110 -20.42 10.65 -13.35
C ALA A 110 -20.56 12.19 -13.33
N ASN A 111 -20.58 12.80 -12.15
CA ASN A 111 -20.64 14.24 -11.96
C ASN A 111 -19.55 14.71 -10.96
N PRO A 112 -18.52 15.46 -11.40
CA PRO A 112 -17.43 15.92 -10.54
C PRO A 112 -17.85 16.81 -9.36
N GLN A 113 -19.05 17.40 -9.38
CA GLN A 113 -19.56 18.20 -8.27
C GLN A 113 -19.92 17.34 -7.05
N ASP A 114 -20.32 16.08 -7.29
CA ASP A 114 -20.74 15.14 -6.25
C ASP A 114 -19.57 14.73 -5.35
N LEU A 115 -18.33 14.87 -5.83
CA LEU A 115 -17.11 14.68 -5.02
C LEU A 115 -16.98 15.67 -3.85
N THR A 116 -17.66 16.82 -3.95
CA THR A 116 -17.61 17.86 -2.91
C THR A 116 -18.94 18.02 -2.17
N ARG A 117 -20.06 17.76 -2.84
CA ARG A 117 -21.40 17.98 -2.30
C ARG A 117 -22.12 16.68 -1.91
N GLY A 118 -21.61 15.55 -2.36
CA GLY A 118 -22.37 14.29 -2.36
C GLY A 118 -23.54 14.33 -3.33
N GLN A 119 -24.27 13.22 -3.38
CA GLN A 119 -25.54 13.12 -4.07
C GLN A 119 -26.65 12.98 -3.03
N GLU A 120 -27.81 13.59 -3.28
CA GLU A 120 -28.99 13.29 -2.47
C GLU A 120 -29.32 11.80 -2.59
N MET A 121 -29.35 11.13 -1.45
CA MET A 121 -29.78 9.74 -1.39
C MET A 121 -31.28 9.69 -1.66
N GLY A 122 -31.72 8.72 -2.46
CA GLY A 122 -33.15 8.43 -2.63
C GLY A 122 -33.81 8.01 -1.30
N PRO A 123 -35.15 7.83 -1.30
CA PRO A 123 -35.85 7.35 -0.13
C PRO A 123 -35.23 6.05 0.40
N ALA A 124 -35.19 5.89 1.72
CA ALA A 124 -34.59 4.71 2.34
C ALA A 124 -35.30 3.44 1.86
N GLN A 125 -34.55 2.58 1.17
CA GLN A 125 -35.03 1.33 0.58
C GLN A 125 -35.15 0.21 1.64
N ALA A 126 -35.79 0.49 2.78
CA ALA A 126 -35.83 -0.41 3.93
C ALA A 126 -36.53 -1.74 3.61
N ALA A 127 -37.71 -1.69 2.97
CA ALA A 127 -38.49 -2.88 2.63
C ALA A 127 -37.75 -3.86 1.69
N PRO A 128 -37.21 -3.44 0.52
CA PRO A 128 -36.48 -4.37 -0.35
C PRO A 128 -35.20 -4.89 0.31
N VAL A 129 -34.50 -4.09 1.11
CA VAL A 129 -33.32 -4.55 1.87
C VAL A 129 -33.71 -5.60 2.91
N ALA A 130 -34.78 -5.38 3.68
CA ALA A 130 -35.27 -6.35 4.65
C ALA A 130 -35.73 -7.66 3.97
N ASN A 131 -36.39 -7.57 2.81
CA ASN A 131 -36.79 -8.74 2.04
C ASN A 131 -35.58 -9.53 1.53
N ALA A 132 -34.57 -8.86 0.97
CA ALA A 132 -33.35 -9.50 0.52
C ALA A 132 -32.58 -10.17 1.67
N ALA A 133 -32.52 -9.51 2.83
CA ALA A 133 -31.93 -10.08 4.04
C ALA A 133 -32.68 -11.33 4.51
N ARG A 134 -34.01 -11.28 4.56
CA ARG A 134 -34.86 -12.42 4.93
C ARG A 134 -34.65 -13.60 3.99
N GLU A 135 -34.63 -13.37 2.67
CA GLU A 135 -34.38 -14.44 1.70
C GLU A 135 -33.03 -15.10 1.93
N ARG A 136 -31.98 -14.29 2.13
CA ARG A 136 -30.63 -14.80 2.38
C ARG A 136 -30.52 -15.64 3.64
N LEU A 137 -31.29 -15.29 4.68
CA LEU A 137 -31.36 -16.04 5.94
C LEU A 137 -32.15 -17.34 5.76
N ASN A 138 -33.31 -17.29 5.10
CA ASN A 138 -34.13 -18.47 4.82
C ASN A 138 -33.37 -19.52 4.00
N ASP A 139 -32.57 -19.10 3.01
CA ASP A 139 -31.73 -20.02 2.24
C ASP A 139 -30.67 -20.72 3.10
N ARG A 140 -30.12 -20.01 4.10
CA ARG A 140 -29.19 -20.62 5.06
C ARG A 140 -29.90 -21.62 5.95
N GLU A 141 -31.09 -21.30 6.42
CA GLU A 141 -31.92 -22.20 7.24
C GLU A 141 -32.22 -23.49 6.48
N ARG A 142 -32.75 -23.38 5.25
CA ARG A 142 -33.02 -24.55 4.39
C ARG A 142 -31.78 -25.39 4.09
N ALA A 143 -30.64 -24.75 3.85
CA ALA A 143 -29.37 -25.46 3.65
C ALA A 143 -28.93 -26.20 4.93
N SER A 144 -29.13 -25.60 6.10
CA SER A 144 -28.82 -26.21 7.40
C SER A 144 -29.74 -27.38 7.71
N GLU A 145 -31.04 -27.27 7.44
CA GLU A 145 -32.02 -28.35 7.58
C GLU A 145 -31.68 -29.53 6.68
N ARG A 146 -31.37 -29.25 5.40
CA ARG A 146 -30.96 -30.29 4.44
C ARG A 146 -29.71 -31.02 4.92
N ARG A 147 -28.74 -30.29 5.46
CA ARG A 147 -27.53 -30.89 6.03
C ARG A 147 -27.86 -31.79 7.23
N ALA A 148 -28.69 -31.31 8.15
CA ALA A 148 -29.11 -32.09 9.32
C ALA A 148 -29.85 -33.38 8.93
N MET A 149 -30.72 -33.31 7.92
CA MET A 149 -31.41 -34.46 7.37
C MET A 149 -30.43 -35.50 6.81
N LEU A 150 -29.48 -35.06 5.97
CA LEU A 150 -28.45 -35.95 5.40
C LEU A 150 -27.54 -36.55 6.47
N GLU A 151 -27.18 -35.80 7.51
CA GLU A 151 -26.40 -36.32 8.64
C GLU A 151 -27.18 -37.38 9.43
N ASN A 152 -28.49 -37.22 9.61
CA ASN A 152 -29.35 -38.20 10.26
C ASN A 152 -29.52 -39.48 9.41
N GLU A 153 -29.67 -39.34 8.10
CA GLU A 153 -29.71 -40.46 7.16
C GLU A 153 -28.40 -41.26 7.18
N ALA A 154 -27.25 -40.57 7.13
CA ALA A 154 -25.94 -41.20 7.21
C ALA A 154 -25.73 -41.96 8.53
N ARG A 155 -26.13 -41.38 9.67
CA ARG A 155 -26.08 -42.05 10.99
C ARG A 155 -26.97 -43.29 11.03
N SER A 156 -28.18 -43.20 10.47
CA SER A 156 -29.13 -44.32 10.44
C SER A 156 -28.63 -45.46 9.54
N ALA A 157 -28.02 -45.13 8.40
CA ALA A 157 -27.41 -46.11 7.50
C ALA A 157 -26.22 -46.85 8.14
N MET A 158 -25.39 -46.14 8.93
CA MET A 158 -24.27 -46.75 9.67
C MET A 158 -24.74 -47.58 10.87
N GLY A 159 -25.80 -47.16 11.59
CA GLY A 159 -26.34 -47.89 12.73
C GLY A 159 -26.83 -49.30 12.39
N ASN A 160 -27.39 -49.48 11.19
CA ASN A 160 -27.85 -50.80 10.72
C ASN A 160 -26.72 -51.69 10.17
N THR A 161 -25.55 -51.14 9.83
CA THR A 161 -24.39 -51.89 9.31
C THR A 161 -23.28 -52.11 10.35
N ALA A 162 -23.36 -51.49 11.52
CA ALA A 162 -22.38 -51.63 12.60
C ALA A 162 -22.65 -52.79 13.58
N THR A 163 -23.55 -53.74 13.27
CA THR A 163 -23.65 -55.00 14.02
C THR A 163 -22.61 -56.01 13.52
N THR A 164 -21.32 -55.68 13.70
CA THR A 164 -20.29 -56.72 13.63
C THR A 164 -20.42 -57.53 14.92
N ASN A 165 -21.35 -58.50 14.94
CA ASN A 165 -21.32 -59.56 15.93
C ASN A 165 -19.99 -60.30 15.72
N GLY A 166 -19.03 -59.99 16.59
CA GLY A 166 -17.78 -60.72 16.69
C GLY A 166 -18.06 -62.18 17.04
N LEU A 167 -17.33 -63.04 16.33
CA LEU A 167 -16.74 -64.33 16.73
C LEU A 167 -17.31 -65.00 18.00
#